data_AF-A0A3C0AG52-F1
#
_entry.id   AF-A0A3C0AG52-F1
#
_cell.length_a   1.000
_cell.length_b   1.000
_cell.length_c   1.000
_cell.angle_alpha   90.00
_cell.angle_beta   90.00
_cell.angle_gamma   90.00
#
_symmetry.space_group_name_H-M   'P 1'
#
loop_
_entity.id
_entity.type
_entity.pdbx_description
1 polymer ?
#
loop_
_entity_poly.entity_id
_entity_poly.type
_entity_poly.pdbx_seq_one_letter_code
_entity_poly.pdbx_strand_id
1 'polypeptide(L)'
;MKLFYSSAVKWFAGIVLLLSCMFSAAEGVSAENRPNVIIVLTDDQGYGDVGFHNNPKIRTPHLDQLARKSIELTRFYCSPVCAPTRASLLTGRNYYRTGVIHTSRGGAKMQGDEVTLAELLQLAGYQTGIFGKWHLGDNYPMRPQDQGFAETLIHKSGGIGQSPDQPNSYFHPKLWKNGDAFESTGYCTDVFFDEALKFMDRQQQAEKPFFVYLATNAPHTPLEIAESYWKPYQQQGLDETTARVYGMLTNLDENMGKLLSHLDRSGLAESTLVIFLGDNGPQQKRYTAGLRGRKSWIYEGGIRVPCLAYWPGHFREGEKIDQIAAHIDLLPTLLTLTNTPRPEALKLDGVDLSPLLTGSQQKLPERSLFFQVHRGLMPQRYQNFAVVTERFKLAGYPGTFGNENLMLQAVPVLELYDLSNDPGEQENVLHAHPETVKDLLSQYEAWFSEMKAARNFEPGLIVIDQMKEHPSVLCRYQDGTFQRGVSEGWMVKIVRAGLYQIKIKRQTEKPGKLFVNWQGRTVHEYLAAEESTAEFELKAGTGLLDICFQAEGEDRIYPGDNSTRGDVVLTQMK
;
A
#
# COMPACT_ATOMS: atom_id res chain seq x y z
N MET A 1 -69.46 55.47 14.91
CA MET A 1 -69.14 55.65 16.35
C MET A 1 -67.64 55.85 16.46
N LYS A 2 -67.16 57.10 16.43
CA LYS A 2 -66.62 57.84 17.60
C LYS A 2 -65.45 57.12 18.30
N LEU A 3 -64.20 57.55 18.04
CA LEU A 3 -63.33 58.34 18.96
C LEU A 3 -62.43 57.38 19.81
N PHE A 4 -61.15 57.57 20.15
CA PHE A 4 -60.28 58.74 20.34
C PHE A 4 -58.78 58.35 20.21
N TYR A 5 -57.97 59.39 20.03
CA TYR A 5 -56.50 59.56 20.11
C TYR A 5 -55.76 58.96 21.32
N SER A 6 -54.45 58.65 21.12
CA SER A 6 -53.28 59.08 21.95
C SER A 6 -52.22 57.96 22.02
N SER A 7 -51.19 57.95 21.18
CA SER A 7 -49.86 58.57 21.37
C SER A 7 -49.09 58.18 22.65
N ALA A 8 -48.13 57.26 22.48
CA ALA A 8 -46.83 57.18 23.16
C ALA A 8 -45.88 56.45 22.19
N VAL A 9 -45.15 57.12 21.30
CA VAL A 9 -43.88 57.84 21.51
C VAL A 9 -42.77 56.94 22.04
N LYS A 10 -41.93 56.55 21.07
CA LYS A 10 -40.46 56.34 21.12
C LYS A 10 -40.00 55.12 21.92
N TRP A 11 -39.38 54.16 21.23
CA TRP A 11 -37.93 53.91 21.30
C TRP A 11 -37.51 53.07 20.08
N PHE A 12 -36.35 53.40 19.52
CA PHE A 12 -35.58 52.70 18.48
C PHE A 12 -36.09 52.70 17.03
N ALA A 13 -35.80 53.81 16.35
CA ALA A 13 -35.19 53.73 15.02
C ALA A 13 -33.78 53.12 15.17
N GLY A 14 -33.49 52.07 14.40
CA GLY A 14 -32.16 51.48 14.31
C GLY A 14 -32.22 50.01 13.96
N ILE A 15 -31.57 49.65 12.85
CA ILE A 15 -31.34 48.28 12.33
C ILE A 15 -32.45 47.73 11.42
N VAL A 16 -32.58 48.31 10.21
CA VAL A 16 -33.17 47.62 9.02
C VAL A 16 -32.24 47.70 7.79
N LEU A 17 -31.02 48.22 7.91
CA LEU A 17 -30.02 48.15 6.84
C LEU A 17 -28.68 47.71 7.42
N LEU A 18 -28.34 46.42 7.24
CA LEU A 18 -26.99 45.84 7.13
C LEU A 18 -27.08 44.32 7.35
N LEU A 19 -27.66 43.60 6.40
CA LEU A 19 -27.48 42.14 6.25
C LEU A 19 -27.26 41.80 4.76
N SER A 20 -26.55 42.69 4.07
CA SER A 20 -26.08 42.54 2.70
C SER A 20 -24.59 42.83 2.68
N CYS A 21 -23.80 41.93 3.28
CA CYS A 21 -22.38 41.72 3.02
C CYS A 21 -21.86 40.61 3.95
N MET A 22 -20.99 39.78 3.40
CA MET A 22 -20.32 38.62 4.02
C MET A 22 -21.03 37.27 3.92
N PHE A 23 -21.68 37.00 2.78
CA PHE A 23 -21.35 35.75 2.10
C PHE A 23 -20.22 36.11 1.14
N SER A 24 -18.97 36.02 1.60
CA SER A 24 -17.88 35.77 0.67
C SER A 24 -18.25 34.45 0.01
N ALA A 25 -18.71 34.52 -1.23
CA ALA A 25 -18.50 33.43 -2.15
C ALA A 25 -17.02 33.09 -1.99
N ALA A 26 -16.74 31.92 -1.40
CA ALA A 26 -15.47 31.28 -1.65
C ALA A 26 -15.42 31.21 -3.18
N GLU A 27 -14.59 32.05 -3.79
CA GLU A 27 -14.23 31.87 -5.18
C GLU A 27 -13.78 30.41 -5.26
N GLY A 28 -14.64 29.58 -5.85
CA GLY A 28 -14.28 28.22 -6.16
C GLY A 28 -13.03 28.35 -7.00
N VAL A 29 -11.89 27.91 -6.46
CA VAL A 29 -10.66 27.77 -7.23
C VAL A 29 -11.08 27.07 -8.51
N SER A 30 -10.95 27.77 -9.64
CA SER A 30 -11.33 27.23 -10.94
C SER A 30 -10.68 25.86 -11.07
N ALA A 31 -11.46 24.86 -11.50
CA ALA A 31 -10.95 23.53 -11.81
C ALA A 31 -9.81 23.56 -12.85
N GLU A 32 -9.63 24.69 -13.55
CA GLU A 32 -8.68 24.90 -14.65
C GLU A 32 -7.19 24.77 -14.27
N ASN A 33 -6.78 24.75 -13.00
CA ASN A 33 -5.36 24.77 -12.61
C ASN A 33 -4.87 23.60 -11.75
N ARG A 34 -5.63 22.51 -11.62
CA ARG A 34 -5.19 21.33 -10.84
C ARG A 34 -4.42 20.33 -11.74
N PRO A 35 -3.22 19.90 -11.36
CA PRO A 35 -2.47 18.93 -12.16
C PRO A 35 -3.09 17.55 -12.06
N ASN A 36 -2.93 16.75 -13.12
CA ASN A 36 -3.09 15.31 -13.02
C ASN A 36 -1.97 14.72 -12.16
N VAL A 37 -2.24 13.61 -11.50
CA VAL A 37 -1.27 12.92 -10.64
C VAL A 37 -1.13 11.47 -11.08
N ILE A 38 0.10 11.04 -11.29
CA ILE A 38 0.43 9.64 -11.57
C ILE A 38 1.48 9.18 -10.56
N ILE A 39 1.19 8.10 -9.85
CA ILE A 39 2.18 7.38 -9.05
C ILE A 39 2.42 6.03 -9.74
N VAL A 40 3.66 5.79 -10.16
CA VAL A 40 4.12 4.49 -10.64
C VAL A 40 4.92 3.83 -9.53
N LEU A 41 4.39 2.76 -8.95
CA LEU A 41 5.02 1.99 -7.88
C LEU A 41 5.42 0.60 -8.39
N THR A 42 6.70 0.24 -8.26
CA THR A 42 7.22 -1.08 -8.65
C THR A 42 7.40 -2.00 -7.45
N ASP A 43 7.36 -3.32 -7.66
CA ASP A 43 7.32 -4.34 -6.60
C ASP A 43 8.61 -5.16 -6.57
N ASP A 44 9.39 -5.01 -5.49
CA ASP A 44 10.73 -5.62 -5.32
C ASP A 44 11.82 -5.10 -6.27
N GLN A 45 11.69 -3.89 -6.82
CA GLN A 45 12.78 -3.24 -7.53
C GLN A 45 13.78 -2.63 -6.54
N GLY A 46 15.02 -3.12 -6.57
CA GLY A 46 16.08 -2.60 -5.71
C GLY A 46 16.60 -1.24 -6.17
N TYR A 47 17.23 -0.50 -5.26
CA TYR A 47 17.90 0.77 -5.57
C TYR A 47 18.80 0.66 -6.80
N GLY A 48 19.65 -0.37 -6.86
CA GLY A 48 20.56 -0.56 -7.99
C GLY A 48 19.93 -1.05 -9.29
N ASP A 49 18.64 -1.34 -9.37
CA ASP A 49 18.02 -1.99 -10.54
C ASP A 49 17.66 -1.01 -11.68
N VAL A 50 18.50 0.00 -11.93
CA VAL A 50 18.32 1.04 -12.94
C VAL A 50 19.66 1.55 -13.47
N GLY A 51 19.69 2.01 -14.73
CA GLY A 51 20.88 2.55 -15.38
C GLY A 51 21.41 3.83 -14.71
N PHE A 52 20.53 4.75 -14.32
CA PHE A 52 20.89 6.01 -13.65
C PHE A 52 21.52 5.87 -12.25
N HIS A 53 21.52 4.66 -11.67
CA HIS A 53 22.29 4.30 -10.48
C HIS A 53 23.57 3.49 -10.82
N ASN A 54 24.09 3.66 -12.03
CA ASN A 54 25.34 3.08 -12.53
C ASN A 54 25.36 1.55 -12.58
N ASN A 55 24.21 0.91 -12.72
CA ASN A 55 24.17 -0.53 -12.94
C ASN A 55 24.75 -0.86 -14.33
N PRO A 56 25.87 -1.62 -14.42
CA PRO A 56 26.58 -1.80 -15.68
C PRO A 56 25.93 -2.83 -16.62
N LYS A 57 24.86 -3.50 -16.19
CA LYS A 57 24.28 -4.65 -16.89
C LYS A 57 22.84 -4.44 -17.34
N ILE A 58 22.00 -3.80 -16.53
CA ILE A 58 20.61 -3.50 -16.90
C ILE A 58 20.56 -2.37 -17.93
N ARG A 59 19.56 -2.37 -18.80
CA ARG A 59 19.27 -1.26 -19.71
C ARG A 59 17.85 -0.75 -19.45
N THR A 60 17.76 0.52 -19.04
CA THR A 60 16.50 1.21 -18.74
C THR A 60 16.48 2.61 -19.37
N PRO A 61 16.60 2.72 -20.71
CA PRO A 61 16.77 4.00 -21.38
C PRO A 61 15.65 5.02 -21.11
N HIS A 62 14.41 4.56 -20.90
CA HIS A 62 13.29 5.47 -20.63
C HIS A 62 13.31 5.99 -19.20
N LEU A 63 13.63 5.16 -18.21
CA LEU A 63 13.85 5.58 -16.83
C LEU A 63 15.10 6.46 -16.71
N ASP A 64 16.17 6.17 -17.46
CA ASP A 64 17.38 7.01 -17.49
C ASP A 64 17.10 8.38 -18.13
N GLN A 65 16.18 8.45 -19.10
CA GLN A 65 15.68 9.72 -19.63
C GLN A 65 14.79 10.44 -18.61
N LEU A 66 13.88 9.73 -17.95
CA LEU A 66 13.02 10.27 -16.91
C LEU A 66 13.86 10.87 -15.79
N ALA A 67 14.86 10.16 -15.28
CA ALA A 67 15.76 10.62 -14.22
C ALA A 67 16.46 11.95 -14.59
N ARG A 68 16.91 12.09 -15.84
CA ARG A 68 17.53 13.35 -16.32
C ARG A 68 16.57 14.53 -16.37
N LYS A 69 15.27 14.28 -16.48
CA LYS A 69 14.22 15.31 -16.51
C LYS A 69 13.49 15.48 -15.18
N SER A 70 13.84 14.67 -14.17
CA SER A 70 13.16 14.63 -12.87
C SER A 70 14.04 15.23 -11.79
N ILE A 71 13.43 15.49 -10.64
CA ILE A 71 14.14 15.54 -9.37
C ILE A 71 14.30 14.10 -8.87
N GLU A 72 15.53 13.69 -8.54
CA GLU A 72 15.80 12.43 -7.85
C GLU A 72 15.88 12.68 -6.33
N LEU A 73 15.02 12.00 -5.56
CA LEU A 73 15.15 11.94 -4.10
C LEU A 73 16.11 10.79 -3.77
N THR A 74 17.41 11.09 -3.67
CA THR A 74 18.46 10.05 -3.58
C THR A 74 18.33 9.25 -2.30
N ARG A 75 17.82 9.85 -1.21
CA ARG A 75 17.59 9.22 0.10
C ARG A 75 16.09 9.11 0.42
N PHE A 76 15.37 8.47 -0.49
CA PHE A 76 13.95 8.14 -0.32
C PHE A 76 13.75 6.75 0.28
N TYR A 77 12.96 6.67 1.35
CA TYR A 77 12.78 5.46 2.14
C TYR A 77 11.35 4.91 2.11
N CYS A 78 11.25 3.61 1.87
CA CYS A 78 10.06 2.79 1.96
C CYS A 78 10.16 1.78 3.11
N SER A 79 9.04 1.15 3.47
CA SER A 79 9.07 0.06 4.44
C SER A 79 9.84 -1.15 3.87
N PRO A 80 10.40 -2.04 4.71
CA PRO A 80 11.21 -3.17 4.22
C PRO A 80 10.43 -4.23 3.40
N VAL A 81 9.11 -4.11 3.33
CA VAL A 81 8.19 -5.02 2.65
C VAL A 81 6.95 -4.29 2.11
N CYS A 82 6.32 -4.89 1.11
CA CYS A 82 5.29 -4.31 0.24
C CYS A 82 4.06 -3.69 0.94
N ALA A 83 3.22 -4.48 1.63
CA ALA A 83 1.95 -3.98 2.19
C ALA A 83 2.12 -2.78 3.16
N PRO A 84 3.08 -2.79 4.11
CA PRO A 84 3.44 -1.61 4.90
C PRO A 84 3.76 -0.34 4.09
N THR A 85 4.53 -0.46 3.00
CA THR A 85 4.82 0.68 2.13
C THR A 85 3.55 1.20 1.48
N ARG A 86 2.72 0.31 0.92
CA ARG A 86 1.49 0.69 0.21
C ARG A 86 0.51 1.41 1.13
N ALA A 87 0.35 0.91 2.37
CA ALA A 87 -0.52 1.53 3.36
C ALA A 87 -0.03 2.93 3.74
N SER A 88 1.26 3.04 4.01
CA SER A 88 1.87 4.30 4.46
C SER A 88 1.92 5.35 3.34
N LEU A 89 2.17 4.92 2.10
CA LEU A 89 2.13 5.76 0.90
C LEU A 89 0.75 6.39 0.71
N LEU A 90 -0.30 5.58 0.78
CA LEU A 90 -1.66 6.03 0.49
C LEU A 90 -2.30 6.77 1.65
N THR A 91 -1.81 6.65 2.89
CA THR A 91 -2.43 7.30 4.06
C THR A 91 -1.57 8.41 4.67
N GLY A 92 -0.30 8.53 4.26
CA GLY A 92 0.65 9.47 4.86
C GLY A 92 0.93 9.19 6.35
N ARG A 93 0.64 7.97 6.81
CA ARG A 93 0.72 7.53 8.20
C ARG A 93 1.59 6.29 8.29
N ASN A 94 2.21 6.06 9.44
CA ASN A 94 2.98 4.84 9.68
C ASN A 94 2.04 3.62 9.60
N TYR A 95 2.46 2.58 8.87
CA TYR A 95 1.69 1.36 8.65
C TYR A 95 1.15 0.69 9.92
N TYR A 96 1.82 0.79 11.06
CA TYR A 96 1.26 0.26 12.31
C TYR A 96 0.02 1.00 12.78
N ARG A 97 -0.12 2.30 12.47
CA ARG A 97 -1.35 3.05 12.73
C ARG A 97 -2.47 2.66 11.79
N THR A 98 -2.17 2.16 10.59
CA THR A 98 -3.17 1.77 9.59
C THR A 98 -3.69 0.36 9.81
N GLY A 99 -3.15 -0.39 10.77
CA GLY A 99 -3.46 -1.81 11.02
C GLY A 99 -2.71 -2.77 10.10
N VAL A 100 -1.91 -2.29 9.14
CA VAL A 100 -1.06 -3.18 8.36
C VAL A 100 0.19 -3.52 9.18
N ILE A 101 0.34 -4.78 9.55
CA ILE A 101 1.43 -5.26 10.43
C ILE A 101 2.24 -6.39 9.80
N HIS A 102 1.77 -6.96 8.70
CA HIS A 102 2.40 -8.09 8.01
C HIS A 102 2.00 -8.11 6.53
N THR A 103 2.64 -8.94 5.71
CA THR A 103 2.34 -9.05 4.26
C THR A 103 1.35 -10.17 3.92
N SER A 104 0.93 -10.97 4.89
CA SER A 104 0.06 -12.14 4.71
C SER A 104 -0.53 -12.53 6.07
N ARG A 105 -1.21 -13.69 6.15
CA ARG A 105 -1.75 -14.22 7.42
C ARG A 105 -2.62 -13.17 8.13
N GLY A 106 -3.44 -12.50 7.33
CA GLY A 106 -4.35 -11.46 7.80
C GLY A 106 -3.70 -10.16 8.28
N GLY A 107 -2.37 -10.04 8.37
CA GLY A 107 -1.76 -8.78 8.81
C GLY A 107 -1.60 -7.74 7.70
N ALA A 108 -1.97 -8.05 6.46
CA ALA A 108 -2.01 -7.10 5.33
C ALA A 108 -3.35 -6.37 5.18
N LYS A 109 -4.20 -6.41 6.22
CA LYS A 109 -5.52 -5.78 6.23
C LYS A 109 -5.41 -4.38 6.81
N MET A 110 -5.64 -3.35 5.99
CA MET A 110 -5.72 -1.97 6.45
C MET A 110 -7.03 -1.73 7.20
N GLN A 111 -7.06 -0.83 8.17
CA GLN A 111 -8.30 -0.46 8.84
C GLN A 111 -9.19 0.33 7.89
N GLY A 112 -10.47 -0.01 7.86
CA GLY A 112 -11.44 0.58 6.92
C GLY A 112 -11.78 2.05 7.15
N ASP A 113 -11.36 2.60 8.29
CA ASP A 113 -11.54 3.99 8.69
C ASP A 113 -10.30 4.86 8.42
N GLU A 114 -9.22 4.29 7.89
CA GLU A 114 -8.12 5.08 7.35
C GLU A 114 -8.59 5.82 6.11
N VAL A 115 -8.08 7.04 5.94
CA VAL A 115 -8.41 7.90 4.80
C VAL A 115 -7.23 7.91 3.85
N THR A 116 -7.47 7.51 2.61
CA THR A 116 -6.45 7.42 1.58
C THR A 116 -6.34 8.70 0.75
N LEU A 117 -5.21 8.88 0.09
CA LEU A 117 -4.97 9.91 -0.92
C LEU A 117 -6.03 9.86 -2.03
N ALA A 118 -6.47 8.67 -2.44
CA ALA A 118 -7.51 8.51 -3.45
C ALA A 118 -8.84 9.12 -2.99
N GLU A 119 -9.26 8.87 -1.75
CA GLU A 119 -10.48 9.47 -1.19
C GLU A 119 -10.37 11.00 -1.12
N LEU A 120 -9.23 11.52 -0.67
CA LEU A 120 -8.99 12.96 -0.57
C LEU A 120 -9.03 13.65 -1.94
N LEU A 121 -8.38 13.06 -2.94
CA LEU A 121 -8.38 13.58 -4.31
C LEU A 121 -9.76 13.42 -4.97
N GLN A 122 -10.47 12.32 -4.72
CA GLN A 122 -11.84 12.14 -5.20
C GLN A 122 -12.76 13.23 -4.64
N LEU A 123 -12.65 13.55 -3.35
CA LEU A 123 -13.38 14.67 -2.74
C LEU A 123 -13.01 16.03 -3.36
N ALA A 124 -11.78 16.18 -3.86
CA ALA A 124 -11.33 17.35 -4.61
C ALA A 124 -11.76 17.36 -6.10
N GLY A 125 -12.51 16.35 -6.55
CA GLY A 125 -13.06 16.26 -7.90
C GLY A 125 -12.21 15.46 -8.90
N TYR A 126 -11.15 14.79 -8.43
CA TYR A 126 -10.35 13.90 -9.27
C TYR A 126 -11.11 12.62 -9.63
N GLN A 127 -10.85 12.13 -10.83
CA GLN A 127 -11.17 10.75 -11.21
C GLN A 127 -10.01 9.85 -10.82
N THR A 128 -10.28 8.80 -10.06
CA THR A 128 -9.26 7.97 -9.40
C THR A 128 -9.23 6.57 -10.00
N GLY A 129 -8.05 6.14 -10.44
CA GLY A 129 -7.82 4.84 -11.06
C GLY A 129 -6.65 4.09 -10.42
N ILE A 130 -6.82 2.80 -10.12
CA ILE A 130 -5.73 1.90 -9.74
C ILE A 130 -5.58 0.77 -10.76
N PHE A 131 -4.34 0.52 -11.16
CA PHE A 131 -3.98 -0.51 -12.13
C PHE A 131 -2.78 -1.28 -11.58
N GLY A 132 -3.00 -2.51 -11.09
CA GLY A 132 -1.94 -3.36 -10.54
C GLY A 132 -2.24 -3.99 -9.18
N LYS A 133 -1.26 -3.98 -8.29
CA LYS A 133 -1.28 -4.63 -6.98
C LYS A 133 -1.84 -3.70 -5.90
N TRP A 134 -2.90 -4.15 -5.23
CA TRP A 134 -3.47 -3.46 -4.07
C TRP A 134 -2.78 -3.83 -2.75
N HIS A 135 -2.96 -5.08 -2.30
CA HIS A 135 -2.34 -5.67 -1.11
C HIS A 135 -2.65 -5.00 0.24
N LEU A 136 -3.83 -4.38 0.38
CA LEU A 136 -4.30 -3.75 1.63
C LEU A 136 -5.61 -4.38 2.18
N GLY A 137 -6.01 -5.52 1.64
CA GLY A 137 -7.23 -6.25 1.99
C GLY A 137 -8.12 -6.48 0.76
N ASP A 138 -8.63 -7.72 0.62
CA ASP A 138 -9.45 -8.12 -0.53
C ASP A 138 -10.96 -8.05 -0.25
N ASN A 139 -11.37 -7.66 0.96
CA ASN A 139 -12.76 -7.60 1.42
C ASN A 139 -13.16 -6.18 1.85
N TYR A 140 -14.47 -5.94 1.86
CA TYR A 140 -15.05 -4.74 2.45
C TYR A 140 -14.62 -4.61 3.93
N PRO A 141 -14.25 -3.41 4.41
CA PRO A 141 -14.25 -2.11 3.72
C PRO A 141 -12.88 -1.68 3.13
N MET A 142 -12.01 -2.62 2.78
CA MET A 142 -10.60 -2.35 2.47
C MET A 142 -10.24 -2.43 1.00
N ARG A 143 -11.17 -2.82 0.11
CA ARG A 143 -10.89 -2.96 -1.33
C ARG A 143 -10.60 -1.59 -1.93
N PRO A 144 -9.90 -1.48 -3.08
CA PRO A 144 -9.59 -0.16 -3.62
C PRO A 144 -10.84 0.68 -3.91
N GLN A 145 -11.94 0.07 -4.35
CA GLN A 145 -13.22 0.76 -4.57
C GLN A 145 -13.91 1.24 -3.28
N ASP A 146 -13.56 0.66 -2.14
CA ASP A 146 -14.02 1.13 -0.82
C ASP A 146 -13.11 2.25 -0.28
N GLN A 147 -11.93 2.43 -0.90
CA GLN A 147 -10.84 3.29 -0.47
C GLN A 147 -10.54 4.34 -1.55
N GLY A 148 -11.59 4.89 -2.14
CA GLY A 148 -11.53 6.08 -2.99
C GLY A 148 -11.17 5.87 -4.45
N PHE A 149 -10.90 4.66 -4.93
CA PHE A 149 -10.65 4.40 -6.35
C PHE A 149 -11.94 4.13 -7.11
N ALA A 150 -12.29 5.02 -8.06
CA ALA A 150 -13.50 4.89 -8.88
C ALA A 150 -13.37 3.81 -9.96
N GLU A 151 -12.17 3.65 -10.52
CA GLU A 151 -11.85 2.57 -11.46
C GLU A 151 -10.73 1.69 -10.89
N THR A 152 -10.95 0.39 -10.87
CA THR A 152 -9.96 -0.57 -10.37
C THR A 152 -9.71 -1.65 -11.41
N LEU A 153 -8.45 -2.01 -11.62
CA LEU A 153 -8.03 -3.21 -12.32
C LEU A 153 -6.86 -3.83 -11.56
N ILE A 154 -7.12 -4.87 -10.78
CA ILE A 154 -6.14 -5.42 -9.85
C ILE A 154 -6.05 -6.94 -9.92
N HIS A 155 -4.94 -7.51 -9.47
CA HIS A 155 -4.91 -8.91 -9.01
C HIS A 155 -5.17 -8.95 -7.49
N LYS A 156 -5.60 -10.10 -6.96
CA LYS A 156 -5.83 -10.27 -5.51
C LYS A 156 -4.53 -10.62 -4.79
N SER A 157 -4.55 -10.52 -3.46
CA SER A 157 -3.42 -10.87 -2.59
C SER A 157 -2.14 -10.06 -2.83
N GLY A 158 -1.03 -10.51 -2.25
CA GLY A 158 0.27 -9.84 -2.28
C GLY A 158 1.16 -10.15 -3.48
N GLY A 159 0.73 -11.02 -4.39
CA GLY A 159 1.47 -11.34 -5.60
C GLY A 159 0.64 -12.22 -6.51
N ILE A 160 0.77 -12.00 -7.82
CA ILE A 160 0.06 -12.79 -8.82
C ILE A 160 0.43 -14.27 -8.70
N GLY A 161 -0.56 -15.15 -8.77
CA GLY A 161 -0.33 -16.59 -8.62
C GLY A 161 0.20 -17.02 -7.25
N GLN A 162 0.07 -16.21 -6.19
CA GLN A 162 0.13 -16.71 -4.81
C GLN A 162 -1.15 -17.49 -4.49
N SER A 163 -1.16 -18.34 -3.46
CA SER A 163 -2.26 -19.27 -3.18
C SER A 163 -3.69 -18.68 -3.33
N PRO A 164 -4.02 -17.46 -2.84
CA PRO A 164 -5.34 -16.81 -3.04
C PRO A 164 -5.73 -16.52 -4.49
N ASP A 165 -4.73 -16.43 -5.34
CA ASP A 165 -4.80 -16.01 -6.73
C ASP A 165 -4.43 -17.18 -7.67
N GLN A 166 -4.14 -18.38 -7.16
CA GLN A 166 -3.81 -19.54 -8.01
C GLN A 166 -5.07 -20.22 -8.61
N PRO A 167 -5.00 -20.72 -9.86
CA PRO A 167 -3.91 -20.54 -10.83
C PRO A 167 -3.97 -19.16 -11.49
N ASN A 168 -2.82 -18.47 -11.58
CA ASN A 168 -2.67 -17.22 -12.34
C ASN A 168 -1.19 -17.02 -12.69
N SER A 169 -0.92 -16.20 -13.69
CA SER A 169 0.42 -15.98 -14.28
C SER A 169 0.57 -14.53 -14.74
N TYR A 170 1.80 -14.08 -14.95
CA TYR A 170 2.04 -12.82 -15.64
C TYR A 170 1.54 -12.80 -17.08
N PHE A 171 1.34 -13.96 -17.71
CA PHE A 171 0.81 -14.06 -19.06
C PHE A 171 -0.67 -14.42 -19.04
N HIS A 172 -1.45 -13.66 -19.79
CA HIS A 172 -2.91 -13.77 -19.84
C HIS A 172 -3.53 -13.74 -18.45
N PRO A 173 -3.22 -12.71 -17.63
CA PRO A 173 -3.59 -12.74 -16.23
C PRO A 173 -5.10 -12.63 -16.06
N LYS A 174 -5.60 -13.39 -15.09
CA LYS A 174 -6.94 -13.19 -14.53
C LYS A 174 -6.88 -12.05 -13.52
N LEU A 175 -7.61 -10.98 -13.80
CA LEU A 175 -7.64 -9.77 -12.99
C LEU A 175 -9.06 -9.51 -12.47
N TRP A 176 -9.23 -8.42 -11.74
CA TRP A 176 -10.48 -7.97 -11.17
C TRP A 176 -10.71 -6.51 -11.53
N LYS A 177 -11.71 -6.25 -12.36
CA LYS A 177 -12.10 -4.90 -12.79
C LYS A 177 -13.34 -4.46 -12.02
N ASN A 178 -13.24 -3.41 -11.21
CA ASN A 178 -14.34 -2.91 -10.36
C ASN A 178 -15.02 -3.98 -9.48
N GLY A 179 -14.26 -5.02 -9.08
CA GLY A 179 -14.75 -6.13 -8.27
C GLY A 179 -15.20 -7.36 -9.05
N ASP A 180 -15.33 -7.28 -10.37
CA ASP A 180 -15.72 -8.39 -11.24
C ASP A 180 -14.50 -9.06 -11.89
N ALA A 181 -14.58 -10.36 -12.15
CA ALA A 181 -13.51 -11.07 -12.83
C ALA A 181 -13.30 -10.51 -14.25
N PHE A 182 -12.04 -10.28 -14.62
CA PHE A 182 -11.62 -9.73 -15.90
C PHE A 182 -10.50 -10.60 -16.48
N GLU A 183 -10.79 -11.28 -17.59
CA GLU A 183 -9.80 -12.05 -18.33
C GLU A 183 -9.08 -11.12 -19.32
N SER A 184 -7.75 -11.16 -19.32
CA SER A 184 -6.94 -10.31 -20.19
C SER A 184 -5.95 -11.12 -21.01
N THR A 185 -5.46 -10.55 -22.11
CA THR A 185 -4.45 -11.18 -22.97
C THR A 185 -3.17 -10.38 -22.98
N GLY A 186 -2.02 -11.06 -23.04
CA GLY A 186 -0.71 -10.42 -23.05
C GLY A 186 -0.03 -10.46 -21.69
N TYR A 187 0.95 -9.58 -21.48
CA TYR A 187 1.74 -9.53 -20.25
C TYR A 187 1.12 -8.57 -19.23
N CYS A 188 1.13 -8.94 -17.96
CA CYS A 188 0.44 -8.25 -16.88
C CYS A 188 0.80 -6.76 -16.77
N THR A 189 2.09 -6.42 -16.86
CA THR A 189 2.56 -5.02 -16.85
C THR A 189 2.01 -4.22 -18.04
N ASP A 190 1.98 -4.82 -19.24
CA ASP A 190 1.45 -4.16 -20.44
C ASP A 190 -0.05 -3.88 -20.26
N VAL A 191 -0.81 -4.85 -19.75
CA VAL A 191 -2.26 -4.71 -19.51
C VAL A 191 -2.56 -3.57 -18.55
N PHE A 192 -1.80 -3.43 -17.45
CA PHE A 192 -2.01 -2.35 -16.49
C PHE A 192 -1.73 -0.97 -17.09
N PHE A 193 -0.64 -0.82 -17.84
CA PHE A 193 -0.33 0.44 -18.51
C PHE A 193 -1.37 0.77 -19.59
N ASP A 194 -1.73 -0.18 -20.45
CA ASP A 194 -2.70 0.04 -21.52
C ASP A 194 -4.07 0.48 -20.97
N GLU A 195 -4.55 -0.14 -19.89
CA GLU A 195 -5.82 0.25 -19.26
C GLU A 195 -5.73 1.61 -18.54
N ALA A 196 -4.57 1.93 -17.94
CA ALA A 196 -4.33 3.25 -17.36
C ALA A 196 -4.30 4.36 -18.42
N LEU A 197 -3.65 4.13 -19.57
CA LEU A 197 -3.64 5.10 -20.68
C LEU A 197 -5.05 5.33 -21.23
N LYS A 198 -5.85 4.26 -21.42
CA LYS A 198 -7.25 4.39 -21.82
C LYS A 198 -8.08 5.16 -20.79
N PHE A 199 -7.78 5.01 -19.50
CA PHE A 199 -8.42 5.79 -18.45
C PHE A 199 -8.05 7.27 -18.56
N MET A 200 -6.77 7.60 -18.73
CA MET A 200 -6.30 8.98 -18.94
C MET A 200 -6.98 9.62 -20.15
N ASP A 201 -7.06 8.92 -21.29
CA ASP A 201 -7.76 9.39 -22.50
C ASP A 201 -9.22 9.77 -22.21
N ARG A 202 -9.94 8.92 -21.46
CA ARG A 202 -11.33 9.19 -21.08
C ARG A 202 -11.46 10.42 -20.17
N GLN A 203 -10.54 10.58 -19.21
CA GLN A 203 -10.60 11.72 -18.29
C GLN A 203 -10.18 13.02 -18.97
N GLN A 204 -9.22 12.97 -19.89
CA GLN A 204 -8.87 14.10 -20.73
C GLN A 204 -10.07 14.54 -21.58
N GLN A 205 -10.75 13.61 -22.25
CA GLN A 205 -11.94 13.91 -23.04
C GLN A 205 -13.08 14.49 -22.19
N ALA A 206 -13.19 14.06 -20.93
CA ALA A 206 -14.18 14.56 -19.98
C ALA A 206 -13.75 15.87 -19.27
N GLU A 207 -12.57 16.40 -19.58
CA GLU A 207 -11.96 17.57 -18.93
C GLU A 207 -11.95 17.44 -17.40
N LYS A 208 -11.61 16.23 -16.91
CA LYS A 208 -11.50 15.93 -15.48
C LYS A 208 -10.04 15.70 -15.08
N PRO A 209 -9.57 16.30 -13.97
CA PRO A 209 -8.28 15.93 -13.43
C PRO A 209 -8.32 14.48 -12.95
N PHE A 210 -7.21 13.77 -13.08
CA PHE A 210 -7.15 12.36 -12.72
C PHE A 210 -5.99 12.02 -11.78
N PHE A 211 -6.21 11.00 -10.96
CA PHE A 211 -5.20 10.35 -10.15
C PHE A 211 -5.07 8.90 -10.60
N VAL A 212 -3.89 8.52 -11.07
CA VAL A 212 -3.56 7.15 -11.48
C VAL A 212 -2.53 6.58 -10.52
N TYR A 213 -2.87 5.46 -9.90
CA TYR A 213 -1.95 4.62 -9.13
C TYR A 213 -1.61 3.36 -9.93
N LEU A 214 -0.49 3.43 -10.66
CA LEU A 214 0.09 2.35 -11.46
C LEU A 214 1.03 1.52 -10.57
N ALA A 215 0.45 0.59 -9.82
CA ALA A 215 1.17 -0.19 -8.82
C ALA A 215 1.56 -1.56 -9.38
N THR A 216 2.54 -1.62 -10.28
CA THR A 216 2.89 -2.87 -10.96
C THR A 216 3.34 -3.94 -9.95
N ASN A 217 3.08 -5.21 -10.28
CA ASN A 217 3.62 -6.35 -9.55
C ASN A 217 5.02 -6.74 -10.03
N ALA A 218 5.55 -6.12 -11.09
CA ALA A 218 6.90 -6.39 -11.57
C ALA A 218 7.97 -5.61 -10.75
N PRO A 219 9.16 -6.19 -10.52
CA PRO A 219 9.62 -7.54 -10.91
C PRO A 219 9.41 -8.64 -9.85
N HIS A 220 8.36 -8.59 -9.02
CA HIS A 220 8.10 -9.60 -7.98
C HIS A 220 7.89 -11.00 -8.58
N THR A 221 8.22 -12.05 -7.82
CA THR A 221 7.99 -13.44 -8.25
C THR A 221 6.51 -13.77 -8.45
N PRO A 222 6.14 -14.70 -9.35
CA PRO A 222 7.03 -15.55 -10.16
C PRO A 222 7.78 -14.77 -11.26
N LEU A 223 9.03 -15.15 -11.56
CA LEU A 223 9.90 -14.44 -12.52
C LEU A 223 9.59 -14.85 -13.97
N GLU A 224 8.38 -14.52 -14.40
CA GLU A 224 7.84 -14.86 -15.71
C GLU A 224 8.00 -13.66 -16.65
N ILE A 225 8.72 -13.86 -17.75
CA ILE A 225 8.90 -12.89 -18.83
C ILE A 225 9.34 -13.64 -20.11
N ALA A 226 9.05 -13.09 -21.28
CA ALA A 226 9.39 -13.71 -22.55
C ALA A 226 10.93 -13.81 -22.73
N GLU A 227 11.39 -14.86 -23.40
CA GLU A 227 12.82 -15.13 -23.58
C GLU A 227 13.60 -13.98 -24.22
N SER A 228 12.96 -13.26 -25.14
CA SER A 228 13.52 -12.08 -25.80
C SER A 228 13.99 -10.99 -24.82
N TYR A 229 13.34 -10.87 -23.66
CA TYR A 229 13.71 -9.87 -22.66
C TYR A 229 14.89 -10.29 -21.77
N TRP A 230 14.97 -11.58 -21.40
CA TRP A 230 15.93 -12.01 -20.36
C TRP A 230 17.15 -12.76 -20.90
N LYS A 231 17.04 -13.45 -22.05
CA LYS A 231 18.18 -14.14 -22.67
C LYS A 231 19.35 -13.20 -23.02
N PRO A 232 19.13 -11.95 -23.48
CA PRO A 232 20.24 -11.01 -23.69
C PRO A 232 21.02 -10.70 -22.42
N TYR A 233 20.37 -10.66 -21.25
CA TYR A 233 21.03 -10.47 -19.96
C TYR A 233 21.80 -11.71 -19.53
N GLN A 234 21.24 -12.90 -19.76
CA GLN A 234 21.94 -14.16 -19.53
C GLN A 234 23.22 -14.27 -20.38
N GLN A 235 23.16 -13.87 -21.66
CA GLN A 235 24.32 -13.84 -22.56
C GLN A 235 25.41 -12.85 -22.11
N GLN A 236 25.06 -11.83 -21.30
CA GLN A 236 26.02 -10.91 -20.67
C GLN A 236 26.67 -11.47 -19.39
N GLY A 237 26.40 -12.74 -19.05
CA GLY A 237 26.97 -13.45 -17.91
C GLY A 237 26.18 -13.33 -16.61
N LEU A 238 24.93 -12.85 -16.65
CA LEU A 238 24.05 -12.84 -15.48
C LEU A 238 23.43 -14.22 -15.26
N ASP A 239 23.23 -14.59 -13.99
CA ASP A 239 22.46 -15.78 -13.65
C ASP A 239 20.99 -15.62 -14.10
N GLU A 240 20.29 -16.73 -14.31
CA GLU A 240 18.92 -16.72 -14.84
C GLU A 240 17.94 -15.93 -13.97
N THR A 241 18.11 -15.94 -12.64
CA THR A 241 17.22 -15.20 -11.74
C THR A 241 17.38 -13.70 -11.96
N THR A 242 18.61 -13.20 -11.92
CA THR A 242 18.91 -11.78 -12.19
C THR A 242 18.53 -11.39 -13.61
N ALA A 243 18.81 -12.24 -14.61
CA ALA A 243 18.48 -11.99 -16.00
C ALA A 243 16.96 -11.85 -16.22
N ARG A 244 16.15 -12.71 -15.58
CA ARG A 244 14.68 -12.62 -15.65
C ARG A 244 14.16 -11.35 -14.97
N VAL A 245 14.66 -11.01 -13.79
CA VAL A 245 14.33 -9.74 -13.12
C VAL A 245 14.62 -8.56 -14.03
N TYR A 246 15.81 -8.51 -14.64
CA TYR A 246 16.18 -7.43 -15.55
C TYR A 246 15.33 -7.43 -16.83
N GLY A 247 14.93 -8.61 -17.33
CA GLY A 247 13.97 -8.72 -18.43
C GLY A 247 12.60 -8.12 -18.08
N MET A 248 12.07 -8.39 -16.90
CA MET A 248 10.81 -7.80 -16.41
C MET A 248 10.93 -6.28 -16.27
N LEU A 249 12.07 -5.79 -15.77
CA LEU A 249 12.34 -4.36 -15.66
C LEU A 249 12.53 -3.67 -17.01
N THR A 250 13.07 -4.36 -18.02
CA THR A 250 13.12 -3.83 -19.38
C THR A 250 11.72 -3.69 -19.99
N ASN A 251 10.82 -4.66 -19.79
CA ASN A 251 9.41 -4.49 -20.20
C ASN A 251 8.74 -3.34 -19.44
N LEU A 252 9.00 -3.19 -18.14
CA LEU A 252 8.52 -2.03 -17.37
C LEU A 252 9.05 -0.71 -17.92
N ASP A 253 10.35 -0.63 -18.26
CA ASP A 253 10.97 0.55 -18.84
C ASP A 253 10.33 0.94 -20.19
N GLU A 254 10.04 -0.04 -21.05
CA GLU A 254 9.31 0.18 -22.30
C GLU A 254 7.92 0.76 -22.06
N ASN A 255 7.20 0.28 -21.03
CA ASN A 255 5.89 0.81 -20.65
C ASN A 255 5.98 2.23 -20.05
N MET A 256 7.05 2.54 -19.32
CA MET A 256 7.35 3.92 -18.93
C MET A 256 7.58 4.81 -20.15
N GLY A 257 8.28 4.30 -21.17
CA GLY A 257 8.43 4.97 -22.46
C GLY A 257 7.09 5.26 -23.13
N LYS A 258 6.16 4.28 -23.14
CA LYS A 258 4.79 4.46 -23.66
C LYS A 258 4.02 5.53 -22.88
N LEU A 259 4.10 5.51 -21.55
CA LEU A 259 3.44 6.49 -20.68
C LEU A 259 3.93 7.92 -20.96
N LEU A 260 5.24 8.14 -20.93
CA LEU A 260 5.82 9.46 -21.17
C LEU A 260 5.49 9.96 -22.59
N SER A 261 5.61 9.08 -23.59
CA SER A 261 5.26 9.40 -24.98
C SER A 261 3.76 9.68 -25.15
N HIS A 262 2.90 9.07 -24.34
CA HIS A 262 1.47 9.34 -24.34
C HIS A 262 1.18 10.71 -23.75
N LEU A 263 1.77 11.06 -22.60
CA LEU A 263 1.63 12.39 -21.99
C LEU A 263 2.10 13.50 -22.93
N ASP A 264 3.21 13.29 -23.65
CA ASP A 264 3.73 14.25 -24.64
C ASP A 264 2.76 14.41 -25.82
N ARG A 265 2.31 13.30 -26.42
CA ARG A 265 1.43 13.34 -27.61
C ARG A 265 0.02 13.84 -27.32
N SER A 266 -0.49 13.61 -26.11
CA SER A 266 -1.80 14.09 -25.65
C SER A 266 -1.76 15.53 -25.15
N GLY A 267 -0.58 16.16 -25.04
CA GLY A 267 -0.43 17.50 -24.48
C GLY A 267 -0.64 17.57 -22.97
N LEU A 268 -0.59 16.43 -22.27
CA LEU A 268 -0.81 16.35 -20.82
C LEU A 268 0.47 16.54 -20.00
N ALA A 269 1.66 16.49 -20.61
CA ALA A 269 2.94 16.45 -19.91
C ALA A 269 3.15 17.57 -18.87
N GLU A 270 2.96 18.84 -19.24
CA GLU A 270 3.14 19.98 -18.32
C GLU A 270 2.05 20.05 -17.24
N SER A 271 0.88 19.47 -17.51
CA SER A 271 -0.25 19.40 -16.57
C SER A 271 -0.25 18.15 -15.68
N THR A 272 0.79 17.30 -15.75
CA THR A 272 0.81 16.00 -15.07
C THR A 272 2.06 15.84 -14.22
N LEU A 273 1.86 15.67 -12.92
CA LEU A 273 2.90 15.25 -11.98
C LEU A 273 3.03 13.73 -12.01
N VAL A 274 4.25 13.22 -12.26
CA VAL A 274 4.57 11.79 -12.21
C VAL A 274 5.57 11.53 -11.09
N ILE A 275 5.23 10.64 -10.16
CA ILE A 275 6.13 10.10 -9.15
C ILE A 275 6.41 8.64 -9.49
N PHE A 276 7.67 8.30 -9.74
CA PHE A 276 8.13 6.92 -9.93
C PHE A 276 8.90 6.46 -8.69
N LEU A 277 8.55 5.32 -8.11
CA LEU A 277 9.26 4.76 -6.95
C LEU A 277 9.17 3.23 -6.83
N GLY A 278 10.08 2.63 -6.09
CA GLY A 278 9.99 1.22 -5.65
C GLY A 278 9.29 1.06 -4.30
N ASP A 279 8.69 -0.10 -4.02
CA ASP A 279 7.99 -0.34 -2.76
C ASP A 279 8.88 -0.86 -1.61
N ASN A 280 10.00 -1.51 -1.92
CA ASN A 280 11.02 -1.98 -0.99
C ASN A 280 12.28 -2.43 -1.76
N GLY A 281 13.33 -2.83 -1.04
CA GLY A 281 14.53 -3.40 -1.63
C GLY A 281 14.32 -4.68 -2.47
N PRO A 282 15.37 -5.19 -3.13
CA PRO A 282 15.26 -6.35 -4.01
C PRO A 282 15.00 -7.65 -3.23
N GLN A 283 14.22 -8.59 -3.76
CA GLN A 283 14.02 -9.89 -3.10
C GLN A 283 15.22 -10.84 -3.27
N GLN A 284 15.83 -10.87 -4.46
CA GLN A 284 16.97 -11.73 -4.80
C GLN A 284 18.27 -10.91 -4.78
N LYS A 285 19.40 -11.60 -4.56
CA LYS A 285 20.72 -10.96 -4.56
C LYS A 285 21.08 -10.55 -5.99
N ARG A 286 21.41 -9.26 -6.18
CA ARG A 286 21.86 -8.66 -7.45
C ARG A 286 22.55 -7.33 -7.17
N TYR A 287 22.80 -6.50 -8.19
CA TYR A 287 23.49 -5.21 -8.04
C TYR A 287 22.70 -4.25 -7.13
N THR A 288 23.34 -3.71 -6.08
CA THR A 288 22.70 -2.88 -5.06
C THR A 288 23.15 -1.43 -5.06
N ALA A 289 23.99 -1.02 -6.03
CA ALA A 289 24.65 0.30 -6.05
C ALA A 289 25.43 0.61 -4.75
N GLY A 290 26.04 -0.40 -4.14
CA GLY A 290 26.84 -0.25 -2.92
C GLY A 290 26.04 -0.31 -1.61
N LEU A 291 24.70 -0.39 -1.68
CA LEU A 291 23.86 -0.49 -0.49
C LEU A 291 23.84 -1.92 0.09
N ARG A 292 23.73 -2.03 1.41
CA ARG A 292 23.71 -3.31 2.13
C ARG A 292 22.29 -3.82 2.34
N GLY A 293 22.13 -5.13 2.24
CA GLY A 293 20.84 -5.79 2.51
C GLY A 293 19.88 -5.74 1.34
N ARG A 294 18.65 -6.19 1.61
CA ARG A 294 17.63 -6.49 0.59
C ARG A 294 16.24 -6.51 1.23
N LYS A 295 15.18 -6.85 0.48
CA LYS A 295 13.81 -6.99 1.01
C LYS A 295 13.77 -7.74 2.34
N SER A 296 12.89 -7.29 3.23
CA SER A 296 12.71 -7.76 4.61
C SER A 296 13.89 -7.48 5.56
N TRP A 297 14.90 -6.73 5.14
CA TRP A 297 15.98 -6.27 6.01
C TRP A 297 15.87 -4.76 6.21
N ILE A 298 16.30 -4.26 7.38
CA ILE A 298 16.24 -2.83 7.71
C ILE A 298 17.48 -2.03 7.29
N TYR A 299 18.45 -2.68 6.63
CA TYR A 299 19.62 -2.03 6.01
C TYR A 299 19.22 -1.20 4.78
N GLU A 300 20.06 -0.29 4.32
CA GLU A 300 19.78 0.68 3.25
C GLU A 300 19.25 0.00 1.99
N GLY A 301 19.84 -1.11 1.56
CA GLY A 301 19.39 -1.87 0.39
C GLY A 301 18.01 -2.53 0.55
N GLY A 302 17.45 -2.58 1.77
CA GLY A 302 16.10 -3.06 2.04
C GLY A 302 15.02 -1.97 2.12
N ILE A 303 15.40 -0.75 2.48
CA ILE A 303 14.45 0.37 2.73
C ILE A 303 14.66 1.58 1.81
N ARG A 304 15.86 1.82 1.28
CA ARG A 304 16.15 2.90 0.33
C ARG A 304 15.81 2.43 -1.08
N VAL A 305 14.98 3.18 -1.78
CA VAL A 305 14.40 2.81 -3.10
C VAL A 305 14.66 3.92 -4.11
N PRO A 306 14.66 3.64 -5.43
CA PRO A 306 14.69 4.72 -6.41
C PRO A 306 13.41 5.56 -6.27
N CYS A 307 13.52 6.88 -6.37
CA CYS A 307 12.39 7.79 -6.37
C CYS A 307 12.66 9.00 -7.27
N LEU A 308 11.79 9.21 -8.26
CA LEU A 308 11.86 10.31 -9.23
C LEU A 308 10.56 11.11 -9.18
N ALA A 309 10.67 12.43 -9.13
CA ALA A 309 9.55 13.36 -9.23
C ALA A 309 9.67 14.18 -10.53
N TYR A 310 8.72 13.99 -11.44
CA TYR A 310 8.71 14.58 -12.78
C TYR A 310 7.50 15.50 -12.94
N TRP A 311 7.75 16.78 -13.18
CA TRP A 311 6.71 17.76 -13.52
C TRP A 311 7.33 18.88 -14.38
N PRO A 312 7.30 18.74 -15.72
CA PRO A 312 7.91 19.70 -16.65
C PRO A 312 7.41 21.11 -16.42
N GLY A 313 8.32 22.08 -16.43
CA GLY A 313 7.98 23.50 -16.20
C GLY A 313 7.73 23.87 -14.72
N HIS A 314 7.61 22.89 -13.83
CA HIS A 314 7.35 23.10 -12.39
C HIS A 314 8.52 22.68 -11.51
N PHE A 315 9.19 21.57 -11.83
CA PHE A 315 10.36 21.06 -11.10
C PHE A 315 11.65 21.29 -11.88
N ARG A 316 12.77 21.42 -11.15
CA ARG A 316 14.10 21.58 -11.77
C ARG A 316 14.58 20.26 -12.33
N GLU A 317 14.84 20.22 -13.64
CA GLU A 317 15.28 19.01 -14.32
C GLU A 317 16.68 18.56 -13.86
N GLY A 318 16.82 17.28 -13.57
CA GLY A 318 18.09 16.64 -13.26
C GLY A 318 18.67 16.97 -11.88
N GLU A 319 17.90 17.66 -11.03
CA GLU A 319 18.32 17.95 -9.66
C GLU A 319 18.29 16.67 -8.81
N LYS A 320 19.29 16.53 -7.92
CA LYS A 320 19.33 15.46 -6.94
C LYS A 320 19.21 16.06 -5.55
N ILE A 321 18.27 15.55 -4.75
CA ILE A 321 18.03 16.01 -3.39
C ILE A 321 18.36 14.86 -2.43
N ASP A 322 19.34 15.11 -1.56
CA ASP A 322 19.85 14.11 -0.62
C ASP A 322 19.26 14.20 0.79
N GLN A 323 18.41 15.20 1.06
CA GLN A 323 17.67 15.27 2.32
C GLN A 323 16.74 14.05 2.46
N ILE A 324 16.68 13.45 3.65
CA ILE A 324 15.87 12.26 3.86
C ILE A 324 14.37 12.53 3.61
N ALA A 325 13.74 11.62 2.88
CA ALA A 325 12.32 11.62 2.61
C ALA A 325 11.78 10.19 2.66
N ALA A 326 10.47 10.03 2.84
CA ALA A 326 9.84 8.72 2.89
C ALA A 326 8.48 8.71 2.21
N HIS A 327 8.03 7.51 1.85
CA HIS A 327 6.69 7.24 1.32
C HIS A 327 5.52 7.88 2.10
N ILE A 328 5.63 8.05 3.43
CA ILE A 328 4.63 8.77 4.24
C ILE A 328 4.50 10.26 3.88
N ASP A 329 5.52 10.85 3.28
CA ASP A 329 5.56 12.28 2.93
C ASP A 329 4.82 12.58 1.62
N LEU A 330 4.55 11.57 0.80
CA LEU A 330 3.91 11.80 -0.50
C LEU A 330 2.46 12.26 -0.38
N LEU A 331 1.68 11.74 0.57
CA LEU A 331 0.31 12.24 0.77
C LEU A 331 0.28 13.74 1.09
N PRO A 332 0.91 14.27 2.17
CA PRO A 332 0.86 15.70 2.46
C PRO A 332 1.42 16.55 1.31
N THR A 333 2.49 16.09 0.65
CA THR A 333 3.06 16.76 -0.52
C THR A 333 2.06 16.89 -1.66
N LEU A 334 1.38 15.80 -2.01
CA LEU A 334 0.40 15.77 -3.11
C LEU A 334 -0.84 16.58 -2.78
N LEU A 335 -1.27 16.65 -1.52
CA LEU A 335 -2.33 17.58 -1.13
C LEU A 335 -1.94 19.04 -1.39
N THR A 336 -0.73 19.44 -1.03
CA THR A 336 -0.24 20.81 -1.31
C THR A 336 -0.14 21.07 -2.81
N LEU A 337 0.51 20.18 -3.57
CA LEU A 337 0.74 20.37 -5.02
C LEU A 337 -0.55 20.35 -5.85
N THR A 338 -1.59 19.66 -5.39
CA THR A 338 -2.92 19.63 -6.05
C THR A 338 -3.89 20.68 -5.51
N ASN A 339 -3.46 21.48 -4.52
CA ASN A 339 -4.33 22.40 -3.78
C ASN A 339 -5.60 21.68 -3.25
N THR A 340 -5.39 20.48 -2.70
CA THR A 340 -6.43 19.67 -2.07
C THR A 340 -6.43 19.94 -0.56
N PRO A 341 -7.55 20.38 0.03
CA PRO A 341 -7.59 20.68 1.46
C PRO A 341 -7.42 19.40 2.29
N ARG A 342 -6.51 19.43 3.25
CA ARG A 342 -6.38 18.38 4.26
C ARG A 342 -7.45 18.55 5.34
N PRO A 343 -8.27 17.53 5.64
CA PRO A 343 -9.17 17.57 6.78
C PRO A 343 -8.41 17.79 8.10
N GLU A 344 -8.85 18.69 8.96
CA GLU A 344 -8.15 19.05 10.21
C GLU A 344 -7.98 17.85 11.18
N ALA A 345 -8.96 16.94 11.17
CA ALA A 345 -8.94 15.72 11.96
C ALA A 345 -7.91 14.70 11.45
N LEU A 346 -7.49 14.77 10.18
CA LEU A 346 -6.54 13.83 9.59
C LEU A 346 -5.12 14.14 10.10
N LYS A 347 -4.64 13.29 11.00
CA LYS A 347 -3.25 13.34 11.48
C LYS A 347 -2.36 12.59 10.49
N LEU A 348 -1.27 13.21 10.08
CA LEU A 348 -0.27 12.63 9.18
C LEU A 348 1.04 12.47 9.95
N ASP A 349 1.78 11.41 9.65
CA ASP A 349 3.14 11.22 10.17
C ASP A 349 4.19 11.75 9.17
N GLY A 350 3.82 11.94 7.90
CA GLY A 350 4.66 12.56 6.87
C GLY A 350 4.69 14.08 6.92
N VAL A 351 5.67 14.66 6.24
CA VAL A 351 5.84 16.11 6.03
C VAL A 351 5.69 16.48 4.57
N ASP A 352 5.32 17.74 4.30
CA ASP A 352 5.20 18.25 2.93
C ASP A 352 6.59 18.50 2.31
N LEU A 353 6.91 17.78 1.22
CA LEU A 353 8.15 17.90 0.46
C LEU A 353 8.08 18.95 -0.65
N SER A 354 6.92 19.57 -0.91
CA SER A 354 6.78 20.59 -1.95
C SER A 354 7.82 21.72 -1.84
N PRO A 355 8.27 22.18 -0.64
CA PRO A 355 9.33 23.17 -0.54
C PRO A 355 10.64 22.73 -1.20
N LEU A 356 10.96 21.43 -1.14
CA LEU A 356 12.14 20.85 -1.79
C LEU A 356 11.93 20.73 -3.30
N LEU A 357 10.75 20.29 -3.72
CA LEU A 357 10.46 19.99 -5.13
C LEU A 357 10.29 21.26 -5.99
N THR A 358 9.76 22.34 -5.43
CA THR A 358 9.58 23.62 -6.14
C THR A 358 10.76 24.57 -5.95
N GLY A 359 11.85 24.10 -5.33
CA GLY A 359 13.09 24.86 -5.18
C GLY A 359 13.02 26.05 -4.22
N SER A 360 12.11 26.01 -3.24
CA SER A 360 12.11 26.99 -2.15
C SER A 360 13.36 26.80 -1.29
N GLN A 361 13.92 27.86 -0.70
CA GLN A 361 15.10 27.75 0.17
C GLN A 361 14.78 27.16 1.56
N GLN A 362 13.56 26.67 1.78
CA GLN A 362 13.13 26.14 3.06
C GLN A 362 13.61 24.70 3.23
N LYS A 363 14.49 24.48 4.22
CA LYS A 363 14.86 23.13 4.65
C LYS A 363 13.69 22.48 5.39
N LEU A 364 13.49 21.18 5.18
CA LEU A 364 12.59 20.42 6.03
C LEU A 364 13.11 20.38 7.48
N PRO A 365 12.22 20.26 8.48
CA PRO A 365 12.62 20.10 9.87
C PRO A 365 13.47 18.83 10.05
N GLU A 366 14.40 18.89 11.00
CA GLU A 366 15.11 17.69 11.44
C GLU A 366 14.11 16.66 11.97
N ARG A 367 14.31 15.40 11.58
CA ARG A 367 13.39 14.30 11.89
C ARG A 367 14.11 12.96 11.90
N SER A 368 13.42 11.99 12.48
CA SER A 368 13.76 10.58 12.41
C SER A 368 12.68 9.82 11.65
N LEU A 369 13.11 8.88 10.82
CA LEU A 369 12.25 7.93 10.12
C LEU A 369 12.37 6.56 10.80
N PHE A 370 11.24 5.88 11.01
CA PHE A 370 11.17 4.64 11.76
C PHE A 370 10.69 3.50 10.86
N PHE A 371 11.43 2.39 10.88
CA PHE A 371 11.11 1.19 10.12
C PHE A 371 11.23 -0.03 11.02
N GLN A 372 10.31 -0.97 10.91
CA GLN A 372 10.38 -2.24 11.60
C GLN A 372 9.75 -3.35 10.78
N VAL A 373 10.32 -4.56 10.81
CA VAL A 373 9.79 -5.69 10.05
C VAL A 373 9.79 -6.97 10.89
N HIS A 374 8.74 -7.76 10.78
CA HIS A 374 8.59 -9.00 11.55
C HIS A 374 7.65 -9.98 10.86
N ARG A 375 7.68 -11.22 11.34
CA ARG A 375 6.63 -12.22 11.16
C ARG A 375 5.71 -12.27 12.39
N GLY A 376 4.46 -12.67 12.16
CA GLY A 376 3.42 -12.70 13.18
C GLY A 376 2.65 -11.39 13.30
N LEU A 377 1.63 -11.40 14.15
CA LEU A 377 0.65 -10.31 14.29
C LEU A 377 0.88 -9.42 15.51
N MET A 378 2.07 -9.53 16.10
CA MET A 378 2.49 -8.67 17.19
C MET A 378 3.98 -8.38 16.98
N PRO A 379 4.37 -7.13 16.68
CA PRO A 379 5.79 -6.78 16.60
C PRO A 379 6.44 -6.94 17.98
N GLN A 380 7.68 -7.41 17.98
CA GLN A 380 8.48 -7.50 19.19
C GLN A 380 9.36 -6.25 19.31
N ARG A 381 9.35 -5.61 20.48
CA ARG A 381 10.20 -4.45 20.75
C ARG A 381 11.67 -4.82 20.55
N TYR A 382 12.43 -3.89 19.98
CA TYR A 382 13.84 -3.99 19.60
C TYR A 382 14.19 -4.95 18.46
N GLN A 383 13.24 -5.71 17.91
CA GLN A 383 13.52 -6.66 16.82
C GLN A 383 13.41 -6.01 15.44
N ASN A 384 14.46 -6.16 14.61
CA ASN A 384 14.54 -5.70 13.23
C ASN A 384 13.98 -4.29 13.02
N PHE A 385 14.45 -3.32 13.82
CA PHE A 385 14.07 -1.91 13.64
C PHE A 385 15.22 -1.08 13.09
N ALA A 386 14.88 0.04 12.46
CA ALA A 386 15.80 1.11 12.13
C ALA A 386 15.22 2.48 12.53
N VAL A 387 16.08 3.35 13.06
CA VAL A 387 15.85 4.80 13.20
C VAL A 387 16.83 5.49 12.26
N VAL A 388 16.32 6.16 11.23
CA VAL A 388 17.13 6.85 10.22
C VAL A 388 16.99 8.36 10.41
N THR A 389 18.11 9.04 10.58
CA THR A 389 18.22 10.50 10.58
C THR A 389 18.99 10.97 9.36
N GLU A 390 19.16 12.29 9.22
CA GLU A 390 19.96 12.86 8.14
C GLU A 390 21.40 12.31 8.14
N ARG A 391 21.99 12.05 9.31
CA ARG A 391 23.38 11.55 9.41
C ARG A 391 23.47 10.10 9.87
N PHE A 392 22.82 9.77 10.98
CA PHE A 392 23.00 8.47 11.63
C PHE A 392 21.81 7.54 11.40
N LYS A 393 22.11 6.24 11.43
CA LYS A 393 21.13 5.18 11.47
C LYS A 393 21.41 4.19 12.58
N LEU A 394 20.45 4.03 13.49
CA LEU A 394 20.47 3.00 14.53
C LEU A 394 19.67 1.78 14.04
N ALA A 395 20.25 0.59 14.13
CA ALA A 395 19.64 -0.68 13.79
C ALA A 395 19.59 -1.60 15.02
N GLY A 396 18.48 -2.33 15.22
CA GLY A 396 18.34 -3.31 16.31
C GLY A 396 17.99 -4.71 15.83
N TYR A 397 18.72 -5.71 16.35
CA TYR A 397 18.68 -7.11 15.91
C TYR A 397 18.52 -7.29 14.39
N PRO A 398 19.35 -6.63 13.56
CA PRO A 398 19.18 -6.70 12.13
C PRO A 398 19.40 -8.12 11.58
N GLY A 399 18.64 -8.50 10.56
CA GLY A 399 18.80 -9.79 9.88
C GLY A 399 18.15 -10.97 10.61
N THR A 400 17.30 -10.71 11.61
CA THR A 400 16.62 -11.73 12.41
C THR A 400 15.17 -11.99 11.95
N PHE A 401 14.78 -11.39 10.82
CA PHE A 401 13.45 -11.59 10.23
C PHE A 401 13.09 -13.07 10.07
N GLY A 402 11.91 -13.45 10.56
CA GLY A 402 11.41 -14.82 10.62
C GLY A 402 11.89 -15.62 11.85
N ASN A 403 12.74 -15.05 12.69
CA ASN A 403 13.26 -15.65 13.93
C ASN A 403 13.13 -14.67 15.10
N GLU A 404 11.94 -14.11 15.32
CA GLU A 404 11.74 -12.94 16.19
C GLU A 404 11.94 -13.19 17.70
N ASN A 405 12.20 -14.40 18.18
CA ASN A 405 12.31 -14.73 19.61
C ASN A 405 13.73 -14.58 20.20
N LEU A 406 14.55 -13.67 19.68
CA LEU A 406 15.97 -13.56 20.06
C LEU A 406 16.24 -12.69 21.30
N MET A 407 15.19 -12.26 22.02
CA MET A 407 15.31 -11.61 23.33
C MET A 407 15.61 -12.62 24.46
N LEU A 408 16.55 -13.55 24.24
CA LEU A 408 17.09 -14.40 25.31
C LEU A 408 18.11 -13.63 26.18
N GLN A 409 18.52 -12.43 25.74
CA GLN A 409 19.42 -11.54 26.47
C GLN A 409 18.67 -10.31 26.95
N ALA A 410 19.00 -9.81 28.15
CA ALA A 410 18.39 -8.62 28.75
C ALA A 410 18.75 -7.31 28.02
N VAL A 411 19.70 -7.33 27.08
CA VAL A 411 20.23 -6.15 26.36
C VAL A 411 20.06 -6.36 24.86
N PRO A 412 19.48 -5.39 24.12
CA PRO A 412 19.31 -5.53 22.68
C PRO A 412 20.66 -5.47 21.93
N VAL A 413 20.78 -6.22 20.84
CA VAL A 413 21.91 -6.10 19.92
C VAL A 413 21.65 -4.91 19.01
N LEU A 414 22.55 -3.93 19.06
CA LEU A 414 22.43 -2.67 18.32
C LEU A 414 23.64 -2.45 17.40
N GLU A 415 23.42 -1.74 16.31
CA GLU A 415 24.44 -1.26 15.37
C GLU A 415 24.14 0.21 15.04
N LEU A 416 25.18 1.04 14.88
CA LEU A 416 25.05 2.44 14.49
C LEU A 416 25.94 2.73 13.28
N TYR A 417 25.39 3.40 12.27
CA TYR A 417 26.09 3.77 11.03
C TYR A 417 26.03 5.28 10.77
N ASP A 418 27.12 5.88 10.31
CA ASP A 418 27.20 7.27 9.85
C ASP A 418 26.97 7.32 8.32
N LEU A 419 25.71 7.45 7.90
CA LEU A 419 25.29 7.36 6.50
C LEU A 419 25.86 8.47 5.62
N SER A 420 26.31 9.59 6.20
CA SER A 420 26.96 10.66 5.44
C SER A 420 28.32 10.24 4.89
N ASN A 421 29.01 9.32 5.57
CA ASN A 421 30.33 8.83 5.17
C ASN A 421 30.30 7.36 4.71
N ASP A 422 29.34 6.58 5.20
CA ASP A 422 29.17 5.16 4.96
C ASP A 422 27.72 4.82 4.59
N PRO A 423 27.26 5.20 3.38
CA PRO A 423 25.93 4.85 2.89
C PRO A 423 25.75 3.34 2.67
N GLY A 424 26.84 2.58 2.68
CA GLY A 424 26.84 1.12 2.51
C GLY A 424 26.73 0.35 3.83
N GLU A 425 26.71 1.02 4.99
CA GLU A 425 26.63 0.41 6.33
C GLU A 425 27.71 -0.68 6.56
N GLN A 426 28.96 -0.35 6.24
CA GLN A 426 30.13 -1.22 6.39
C GLN A 426 30.79 -1.10 7.77
N GLU A 427 30.77 0.10 8.38
CA GLU A 427 31.47 0.38 9.64
C GLU A 427 30.48 0.70 10.78
N ASN A 428 30.41 -0.18 11.77
CA ASN A 428 29.61 0.04 12.97
C ASN A 428 30.34 0.98 13.94
N VAL A 429 29.85 2.21 14.08
CA VAL A 429 30.43 3.27 14.91
C VAL A 429 29.79 3.39 16.30
N LEU A 430 29.01 2.39 16.73
CA LEU A 430 28.24 2.40 17.99
C LEU A 430 29.07 2.81 19.22
N HIS A 431 30.27 2.25 19.39
CA HIS A 431 31.11 2.51 20.56
C HIS A 431 31.70 3.93 20.57
N ALA A 432 31.80 4.58 19.41
CA ALA A 432 32.31 5.94 19.29
C ALA A 432 31.23 7.00 19.58
N HIS A 433 29.94 6.64 19.54
CA HIS A 433 28.83 7.58 19.66
C HIS A 433 27.76 7.14 20.70
N PRO A 434 28.11 6.91 21.97
CA PRO A 434 27.18 6.37 22.97
C PRO A 434 25.96 7.28 23.22
N GLU A 435 26.13 8.60 23.21
CA GLU A 435 25.01 9.54 23.40
C GLU A 435 24.04 9.53 22.23
N THR A 436 24.54 9.42 20.99
CA THR A 436 23.70 9.26 19.79
C THR A 436 22.88 7.98 19.86
N VAL A 437 23.50 6.87 20.28
CA VAL A 437 22.78 5.59 20.44
C VAL A 437 21.68 5.70 21.48
N LYS A 438 21.97 6.31 22.63
CA LYS A 438 20.99 6.52 23.71
C LYS A 438 19.81 7.36 23.24
N ASP A 439 20.08 8.45 22.53
CA ASP A 439 19.04 9.33 21.98
C ASP A 439 18.16 8.59 20.95
N LEU A 440 18.77 8.01 19.92
CA LEU A 440 18.03 7.30 18.87
C LEU A 440 17.25 6.09 19.42
N LEU A 441 17.79 5.38 20.41
CA LEU A 441 17.07 4.30 21.08
C LEU A 441 15.87 4.84 21.85
N SER A 442 16.01 5.95 22.58
CA SER A 442 14.88 6.59 23.26
C SER A 442 13.79 7.03 22.28
N GLN A 443 14.17 7.56 21.10
CA GLN A 443 13.23 7.90 20.05
C GLN A 443 12.49 6.67 19.51
N TYR A 444 13.19 5.55 19.27
CA TYR A 444 12.57 4.29 18.89
C TYR A 444 11.55 3.81 19.93
N GLU A 445 11.88 3.87 21.21
CA GLU A 445 11.01 3.41 22.29
C GLU A 445 9.74 4.26 22.41
N ALA A 446 9.86 5.57 22.23
CA ALA A 446 8.73 6.49 22.16
C ALA A 446 7.84 6.16 20.97
N TRP A 447 8.43 6.03 19.77
CA TRP A 447 7.72 5.65 18.55
C TRP A 447 6.98 4.31 18.71
N PHE A 448 7.66 3.27 19.21
CA PHE A 448 7.05 1.94 19.39
C PHE A 448 5.87 1.99 20.36
N SER A 449 6.00 2.74 21.44
CA SER A 449 4.92 2.93 22.43
C SER A 449 3.73 3.67 21.82
N GLU A 450 3.98 4.68 20.98
CA GLU A 450 2.94 5.41 20.26
C GLU A 450 2.22 4.54 19.23
N MET A 451 2.95 3.74 18.45
CA MET A 451 2.35 2.81 17.49
C MET A 451 1.46 1.78 18.18
N LYS A 452 1.92 1.26 19.34
CA LYS A 452 1.11 0.38 20.19
C LYS A 452 -0.14 1.08 20.72
N ALA A 453 -0.03 2.32 21.18
CA ALA A 453 -1.17 3.07 21.70
C ALA A 453 -2.21 3.40 20.61
N ALA A 454 -1.79 3.54 19.35
CA ALA A 454 -2.67 3.91 18.25
C ALA A 454 -3.74 2.85 17.95
N ARG A 455 -3.34 1.58 17.77
CA ARG A 455 -4.25 0.47 17.41
C ARG A 455 -3.88 -0.88 18.03
N ASN A 456 -2.98 -0.92 19.02
CA ASN A 456 -2.48 -2.15 19.63
C ASN A 456 -1.98 -3.19 18.60
N PHE A 457 -1.49 -2.71 17.45
CA PHE A 457 -1.08 -3.52 16.31
C PHE A 457 -2.18 -4.46 15.78
N GLU A 458 -3.45 -4.08 15.89
CA GLU A 458 -4.57 -4.89 15.41
C GLU A 458 -4.83 -4.67 13.90
N PRO A 459 -4.88 -5.76 13.09
CA PRO A 459 -5.23 -5.66 11.68
C PRO A 459 -6.64 -5.15 11.42
N GLY A 460 -6.84 -4.66 10.19
CA GLY A 460 -8.15 -4.29 9.66
C GLY A 460 -9.21 -5.38 9.81
N LEU A 461 -10.45 -4.97 10.10
CA LEU A 461 -11.58 -5.86 10.30
C LEU A 461 -12.34 -6.13 8.99
N ILE A 462 -12.58 -7.40 8.67
CA ILE A 462 -13.45 -7.77 7.54
C ILE A 462 -14.91 -7.53 7.96
N VAL A 463 -15.67 -6.82 7.13
CA VAL A 463 -17.09 -6.55 7.39
C VAL A 463 -17.95 -7.29 6.37
N ILE A 464 -18.76 -8.23 6.84
CA ILE A 464 -19.73 -8.98 6.03
C ILE A 464 -21.01 -8.14 5.95
N ASP A 465 -21.10 -7.35 4.89
CA ASP A 465 -22.27 -6.59 4.49
C ASP A 465 -22.59 -6.85 3.01
N GLN A 466 -23.67 -7.59 2.77
CA GLN A 466 -24.06 -8.05 1.43
C GLN A 466 -24.63 -6.91 0.56
N MET A 467 -24.83 -5.71 1.13
CA MET A 467 -25.11 -4.51 0.33
C MET A 467 -23.83 -3.85 -0.21
N LYS A 468 -22.66 -4.20 0.34
CA LYS A 468 -21.35 -3.62 0.01
C LYS A 468 -20.44 -4.61 -0.71
N GLU A 469 -20.55 -5.89 -0.37
CA GLU A 469 -19.82 -6.99 -0.99
C GLU A 469 -20.70 -8.24 -1.06
N HIS A 470 -21.11 -8.63 -2.28
CA HIS A 470 -21.95 -9.80 -2.51
C HIS A 470 -21.43 -10.64 -3.69
N PRO A 471 -21.13 -11.93 -3.48
CA PRO A 471 -20.99 -12.59 -2.18
C PRO A 471 -19.71 -12.15 -1.47
N SER A 472 -19.63 -12.32 -0.15
CA SER A 472 -18.39 -12.10 0.61
C SER A 472 -17.48 -13.34 0.50
N VAL A 473 -16.21 -13.16 0.17
CA VAL A 473 -15.26 -14.27 0.01
C VAL A 473 -14.17 -14.18 1.08
N LEU A 474 -14.21 -15.07 2.06
CA LEU A 474 -13.17 -15.11 3.09
C LEU A 474 -12.06 -16.06 2.65
N CYS A 475 -10.90 -15.48 2.36
CA CYS A 475 -9.71 -16.23 2.02
C CYS A 475 -8.89 -16.56 3.27
N ARG A 476 -8.43 -17.81 3.43
CA ARG A 476 -7.59 -18.23 4.57
C ARG A 476 -6.28 -17.46 4.66
N TYR A 477 -5.77 -16.93 3.54
CA TYR A 477 -4.62 -16.03 3.54
C TYR A 477 -4.85 -14.74 4.35
N GLN A 478 -6.10 -14.31 4.51
CA GLN A 478 -6.49 -13.13 5.28
C GLN A 478 -6.95 -13.47 6.71
N ASP A 479 -6.93 -14.74 7.11
CA ASP A 479 -7.13 -15.15 8.51
C ASP A 479 -6.06 -14.48 9.38
N GLY A 480 -6.50 -13.75 10.41
CA GLY A 480 -5.63 -12.95 11.30
C GLY A 480 -5.43 -13.60 12.67
N THR A 481 -5.68 -14.89 12.83
CA THR A 481 -5.55 -15.58 14.12
C THR A 481 -4.75 -16.85 13.92
N PHE A 482 -3.43 -16.70 13.93
CA PHE A 482 -2.50 -17.82 13.92
C PHE A 482 -1.93 -18.02 15.34
N GLN A 483 -2.66 -18.72 16.22
CA GLN A 483 -2.05 -19.15 17.47
C GLN A 483 -1.16 -20.37 17.22
N ARG A 484 0.12 -20.28 17.60
CA ARG A 484 1.09 -21.38 17.48
C ARG A 484 1.18 -21.99 16.06
N GLY A 485 0.87 -21.18 15.04
CA GLY A 485 0.90 -21.60 13.63
C GLY A 485 -0.39 -22.24 13.11
N VAL A 486 -1.50 -22.16 13.86
CA VAL A 486 -2.80 -22.74 13.49
C VAL A 486 -3.84 -21.62 13.28
N SER A 487 -4.50 -21.65 12.13
CA SER A 487 -5.63 -20.77 11.76
C SER A 487 -6.86 -21.03 12.64
N GLU A 488 -7.33 -20.00 13.38
CA GLU A 488 -8.51 -20.07 14.25
C GLU A 488 -9.78 -19.50 13.58
N GLY A 489 -9.69 -18.91 12.38
CA GLY A 489 -10.81 -18.34 11.65
C GLY A 489 -10.65 -16.84 11.38
N TRP A 490 -11.68 -16.22 10.82
CA TRP A 490 -11.63 -14.80 10.46
C TRP A 490 -12.22 -13.96 11.58
N MET A 491 -11.49 -12.95 12.03
CA MET A 491 -12.11 -11.86 12.79
C MET A 491 -12.97 -11.05 11.83
N VAL A 492 -14.29 -11.07 12.04
CA VAL A 492 -15.27 -10.44 11.15
C VAL A 492 -16.33 -9.66 11.93
N LYS A 493 -16.99 -8.72 11.25
CA LYS A 493 -18.26 -8.13 11.67
C LYS A 493 -19.37 -8.51 10.70
N ILE A 494 -20.38 -9.22 11.17
CA ILE A 494 -21.61 -9.49 10.43
C ILE A 494 -22.59 -8.36 10.73
N VAL A 495 -22.98 -7.59 9.71
CA VAL A 495 -23.84 -6.41 9.90
C VAL A 495 -25.31 -6.78 10.12
N ARG A 496 -25.79 -7.85 9.46
CA ARG A 496 -27.19 -8.27 9.50
C ARG A 496 -27.31 -9.71 9.92
N ALA A 497 -28.22 -10.00 10.86
CA ALA A 497 -28.56 -11.38 11.16
C ALA A 497 -29.38 -11.97 10.00
N GLY A 498 -29.30 -13.29 9.81
CA GLY A 498 -30.13 -13.98 8.83
C GLY A 498 -29.60 -15.37 8.50
N LEU A 499 -30.25 -15.99 7.52
CA LEU A 499 -29.80 -17.26 6.95
C LEU A 499 -28.72 -16.99 5.90
N TYR A 500 -27.57 -17.62 6.05
CA TYR A 500 -26.45 -17.52 5.12
C TYR A 500 -26.18 -18.86 4.48
N GLN A 501 -26.16 -18.88 3.16
CA GLN A 501 -25.58 -19.98 2.40
C GLN A 501 -24.06 -19.85 2.45
N ILE A 502 -23.39 -20.86 3.00
CA ILE A 502 -21.94 -20.93 3.15
C ILE A 502 -21.43 -22.03 2.22
N LYS A 503 -20.58 -21.66 1.28
CA LYS A 503 -19.92 -22.57 0.34
C LYS A 503 -18.43 -22.64 0.63
N ILE A 504 -17.86 -23.84 0.72
CA ILE A 504 -16.40 -24.01 0.79
C ILE A 504 -15.83 -24.17 -0.62
N LYS A 505 -14.77 -23.42 -0.92
CA LYS A 505 -14.08 -23.47 -2.21
C LYS A 505 -13.09 -24.63 -2.27
N ARG A 506 -13.58 -25.85 -2.04
CA ARG A 506 -12.83 -27.10 -2.27
C ARG A 506 -13.77 -28.20 -2.73
N GLN A 507 -13.27 -29.15 -3.51
CA GLN A 507 -14.01 -30.36 -3.84
C GLN A 507 -14.07 -31.28 -2.62
N THR A 508 -15.24 -31.85 -2.37
CA THR A 508 -15.52 -32.74 -1.23
C THR A 508 -15.68 -34.17 -1.74
N GLU A 509 -14.58 -34.91 -1.87
CA GLU A 509 -14.62 -36.28 -2.43
C GLU A 509 -15.37 -37.29 -1.53
N LYS A 510 -15.51 -36.98 -0.24
CA LYS A 510 -16.21 -37.79 0.75
C LYS A 510 -17.30 -36.97 1.44
N PRO A 511 -18.38 -37.62 1.92
CA PRO A 511 -19.33 -37.00 2.83
C PRO A 511 -18.63 -36.49 4.09
N GLY A 512 -19.27 -35.55 4.78
CA GLY A 512 -18.72 -34.98 6.01
C GLY A 512 -19.59 -33.92 6.65
N LYS A 513 -19.01 -33.21 7.62
CA LYS A 513 -19.67 -32.14 8.36
C LYS A 513 -19.07 -30.79 8.02
N LEU A 514 -19.91 -29.83 7.66
CA LEU A 514 -19.56 -28.42 7.59
C LEU A 514 -19.88 -27.76 8.94
N PHE A 515 -18.84 -27.42 9.69
CA PHE A 515 -18.94 -26.73 10.97
C PHE A 515 -18.88 -25.23 10.79
N VAL A 516 -19.69 -24.52 11.58
CA VAL A 516 -19.61 -23.06 11.78
C VAL A 516 -19.57 -22.79 13.28
N ASN A 517 -18.49 -22.15 13.73
CA ASN A 517 -18.40 -21.58 15.07
C ASN A 517 -18.46 -20.06 14.97
N TRP A 518 -19.50 -19.49 15.57
CA TRP A 518 -19.76 -18.05 15.57
C TRP A 518 -20.20 -17.61 16.97
N GLN A 519 -19.47 -16.66 17.56
CA GLN A 519 -19.75 -16.10 18.90
C GLN A 519 -19.93 -17.17 20.00
N GLY A 520 -19.11 -18.23 19.96
CA GLY A 520 -19.13 -19.31 20.95
C GLY A 520 -20.22 -20.36 20.72
N ARG A 521 -21.00 -20.26 19.63
CA ARG A 521 -21.96 -21.28 19.22
C ARG A 521 -21.40 -22.06 18.02
N THR A 522 -21.21 -23.35 18.21
CA THR A 522 -20.86 -24.29 17.13
C THR A 522 -22.10 -25.01 16.63
N VAL A 523 -22.36 -24.92 15.33
CA VAL A 523 -23.39 -25.66 14.60
C VAL A 523 -22.75 -26.42 13.44
N HIS A 524 -23.42 -27.43 12.91
CA HIS A 524 -22.96 -28.15 11.74
C HIS A 524 -24.11 -28.65 10.89
N GLU A 525 -23.83 -28.80 9.60
CA GLU A 525 -24.69 -29.49 8.63
C GLU A 525 -23.90 -30.63 7.97
N TYR A 526 -24.62 -31.65 7.52
CA TYR A 526 -24.04 -32.78 6.80
C TYR A 526 -24.02 -32.48 5.30
N LEU A 527 -22.88 -32.70 4.66
CA LEU A 527 -22.72 -32.63 3.22
C LEU A 527 -22.49 -34.03 2.67
N ALA A 528 -23.19 -34.39 1.61
CA ALA A 528 -22.88 -35.57 0.81
C ALA A 528 -21.52 -35.39 0.09
N ALA A 529 -21.02 -36.49 -0.50
CA ALA A 529 -19.91 -36.37 -1.44
C ALA A 529 -20.29 -35.41 -2.58
N GLU A 530 -19.34 -34.59 -3.00
CA GLU A 530 -19.44 -33.56 -4.04
C GLU A 530 -20.30 -32.34 -3.67
N GLU A 531 -20.99 -32.34 -2.52
CA GLU A 531 -21.65 -31.16 -1.98
C GLU A 531 -20.66 -30.24 -1.25
N SER A 532 -20.76 -28.93 -1.49
CA SER A 532 -19.82 -27.93 -0.93
C SER A 532 -20.51 -26.78 -0.20
N THR A 533 -21.83 -26.86 -0.02
CA THR A 533 -22.66 -25.74 0.44
C THR A 533 -23.68 -26.20 1.47
N ALA A 534 -23.86 -25.44 2.55
CA ALA A 534 -24.97 -25.57 3.48
C ALA A 534 -25.43 -24.21 4.01
N GLU A 535 -26.58 -24.16 4.67
CA GLU A 535 -27.19 -22.94 5.18
C GLU A 535 -27.09 -22.86 6.70
N PHE A 536 -26.75 -21.67 7.21
CA PHE A 536 -26.56 -21.43 8.64
C PHE A 536 -27.17 -20.09 9.05
N GLU A 537 -27.87 -20.06 10.19
CA GLU A 537 -28.27 -18.80 10.80
C GLU A 537 -27.07 -18.13 11.46
N LEU A 538 -26.70 -16.94 10.98
CA LEU A 538 -25.68 -16.10 11.59
C LEU A 538 -26.34 -14.88 12.24
N LYS A 539 -25.93 -14.57 13.47
CA LYS A 539 -26.35 -13.35 14.18
C LYS A 539 -25.46 -12.17 13.81
N ALA A 540 -26.01 -10.96 13.83
CA ALA A 540 -25.22 -9.75 13.72
C ALA A 540 -24.26 -9.61 14.91
N GLY A 541 -23.08 -9.06 14.65
CA GLY A 541 -22.08 -8.77 15.67
C GLY A 541 -20.65 -8.93 15.15
N THR A 542 -19.69 -8.70 16.04
CA THR A 542 -18.26 -8.85 15.76
C THR A 542 -17.72 -10.05 16.54
N GLY A 543 -16.83 -10.82 15.91
CA GLY A 543 -16.20 -11.96 16.57
C GLY A 543 -15.37 -12.80 15.61
N LEU A 544 -14.81 -13.88 16.15
CA LEU A 544 -14.13 -14.90 15.38
C LEU A 544 -15.19 -15.80 14.70
N LEU A 545 -15.12 -15.89 13.37
CA LEU A 545 -15.90 -16.80 12.55
C LEU A 545 -14.99 -17.92 12.05
N ASP A 546 -15.24 -19.14 12.52
CA ASP A 546 -14.51 -20.32 12.09
C ASP A 546 -15.43 -21.26 11.31
N ILE A 547 -15.05 -21.55 10.06
CA ILE A 547 -15.83 -22.40 9.15
C ILE A 547 -14.93 -23.51 8.62
N CYS A 548 -15.26 -24.77 8.89
CA CYS A 548 -14.41 -25.90 8.52
C CYS A 548 -15.25 -27.08 8.02
N PHE A 549 -14.79 -27.76 6.96
CA PHE A 549 -15.32 -29.07 6.56
C PHE A 549 -14.42 -30.19 7.07
N GLN A 550 -15.02 -31.16 7.73
CA GLN A 550 -14.40 -32.38 8.22
C GLN A 550 -15.01 -33.57 7.48
N ALA A 551 -14.21 -34.30 6.70
CA ALA A 551 -14.66 -35.51 6.02
C ALA A 551 -14.91 -36.64 7.03
N GLU A 552 -15.85 -37.54 6.71
CA GLU A 552 -16.12 -38.70 7.56
C GLU A 552 -14.87 -39.58 7.74
N GLY A 553 -14.60 -39.96 8.99
CA GLY A 553 -13.44 -40.76 9.36
C GLY A 553 -12.11 -40.02 9.36
N GLU A 554 -12.11 -38.69 9.14
CA GLU A 554 -10.91 -37.86 9.16
C GLU A 554 -10.96 -36.83 10.31
N ASP A 555 -9.79 -36.54 10.88
CA ASP A 555 -9.65 -35.46 11.85
C ASP A 555 -9.73 -34.08 11.18
N ARG A 556 -10.13 -33.08 11.95
CA ARG A 556 -10.09 -31.68 11.49
C ARG A 556 -8.65 -31.29 11.13
N ILE A 557 -8.48 -30.78 9.91
CA ILE A 557 -7.20 -30.26 9.43
C ILE A 557 -7.16 -28.75 9.65
N TYR A 558 -6.15 -28.30 10.38
CA TYR A 558 -5.82 -26.89 10.50
C TYR A 558 -4.70 -26.55 9.52
N PRO A 559 -4.95 -25.66 8.54
CA PRO A 559 -3.90 -25.24 7.63
C PRO A 559 -2.85 -24.44 8.43
N GLY A 560 -1.60 -24.90 8.38
CA GLY A 560 -0.44 -24.19 8.94
C GLY A 560 0.32 -23.35 7.92
N ASP A 561 -0.12 -23.38 6.66
CA ASP A 561 0.44 -22.63 5.54
C ASP A 561 -0.48 -21.47 5.13
N ASN A 562 -0.05 -20.71 4.12
CA ASN A 562 -0.84 -19.61 3.56
C ASN A 562 -1.76 -20.10 2.42
N SER A 563 -2.15 -21.38 2.41
CA SER A 563 -2.98 -21.95 1.34
C SER A 563 -4.41 -21.43 1.40
N THR A 564 -5.14 -21.62 0.30
CA THR A 564 -6.58 -21.35 0.18
C THR A 564 -7.44 -22.55 0.57
N ARG A 565 -6.83 -23.59 1.15
CA ARG A 565 -7.57 -24.79 1.56
C ARG A 565 -8.56 -24.40 2.66
N GLY A 566 -9.84 -24.31 2.28
CA GLY A 566 -10.90 -23.88 3.20
C GLY A 566 -11.28 -22.42 3.08
N ASP A 567 -10.99 -21.77 1.94
CA ASP A 567 -11.66 -20.53 1.55
C ASP A 567 -13.17 -20.73 1.49
N VAL A 568 -13.92 -19.70 1.89
CA VAL A 568 -15.37 -19.78 1.98
C VAL A 568 -16.05 -18.60 1.29
N VAL A 569 -17.21 -18.86 0.72
CA VAL A 569 -18.10 -17.86 0.13
C VAL A 569 -19.35 -17.80 0.99
N LEU A 570 -19.70 -16.60 1.44
CA LEU A 570 -20.91 -16.34 2.22
C LEU A 570 -21.89 -15.50 1.40
N THR A 571 -23.09 -16.03 1.27
CA THR A 571 -24.21 -15.41 0.55
C THR A 571 -25.38 -15.33 1.52
N GLN A 572 -25.85 -14.13 1.88
CA GLN A 572 -27.07 -14.01 2.68
C GLN A 572 -28.28 -14.35 1.80
N MET A 573 -29.13 -15.23 2.31
CA MET A 573 -30.38 -15.63 1.66
C MET A 573 -31.43 -14.52 1.85
N LYS A 574 -32.30 -14.35 0.85
CA LYS A 574 -33.35 -13.32 0.84
C LYS A 574 -34.47 -13.60 1.83
#